data_AF-A0A8C5WL62-F1
#
_entry.id   AF-A0A8C5WL62-F1
#
_cell.length_a   1.000
_cell.length_b   1.000
_cell.length_c   1.000
_cell.angle_alpha   90.00
_cell.angle_beta   90.00
_cell.angle_gamma   90.00
#
_symmetry.space_group_name_H-M   'P 1'
#
loop_
_entity.id
_entity.type
_entity.pdbx_description
1 polymer ?
#
loop_
_entity_poly.entity_id
_entity_poly.type
_entity_poly.pdbx_seq_one_letter_code
_entity_poly.pdbx_strand_id
1 'polypeptide(L)'
;MNEVKHSLCVLEQRCKLLRQQQVTFITALERCREVAHDRIKPVRNLDQVRSYLDTSCSNATDRRILSLFLSVCSDITDLCLQLNQRFNAPGANNLLEDNLNLLHPNHDFSSLRAKYPHDVINHLSCDEAKNFYGGVVSLIPIGMDRIREAVSAIEKHQSLSVDPVCCQWRKSQKSESGADSQAATQTTAAQTTVTQQDSKKIGFTEPFKPAWKPSGRFTR
;
A
#
# COMPACT_ATOMS: atom_id res chain seq x y z
N MET A 1 -20.35 14.62 11.90
CA MET A 1 -19.18 14.45 11.01
C MET A 1 -17.85 14.27 11.75
N ASN A 2 -17.52 15.05 12.79
CA ASN A 2 -16.20 14.99 13.44
C ASN A 2 -15.83 13.62 14.05
N GLU A 3 -16.77 12.97 14.73
CA GLU A 3 -16.57 11.63 15.30
C GLU A 3 -16.27 10.57 14.24
N VAL A 4 -17.02 10.58 13.13
CA VAL A 4 -16.81 9.69 11.98
C VAL A 4 -15.45 9.94 11.33
N LYS A 5 -15.02 11.20 11.21
CA LYS A 5 -13.68 11.57 10.72
C LYS A 5 -12.57 11.05 11.63
N HIS A 6 -12.78 11.11 12.95
CA HIS A 6 -11.84 10.55 13.91
C HIS A 6 -11.76 9.01 13.79
N SER A 7 -12.90 8.31 13.73
CA SER A 7 -12.93 6.86 13.51
C SER A 7 -12.25 6.45 12.21
N LEU A 8 -12.47 7.20 11.12
CA LEU A 8 -11.80 6.98 9.85
C LEU A 8 -10.27 7.16 9.97
N CYS A 9 -9.80 8.18 10.68
CA CYS A 9 -8.37 8.42 10.88
C CYS A 9 -7.71 7.27 11.67
N VAL A 10 -8.35 6.81 12.74
CA VAL A 10 -7.88 5.65 13.53
C VAL A 10 -7.83 4.39 12.67
N LEU A 11 -8.86 4.16 11.87
CA LEU A 11 -8.92 3.02 10.94
C LEU A 11 -7.82 3.09 9.89
N GLU A 12 -7.58 4.26 9.28
CA GLU A 12 -6.48 4.47 8.33
C GLU A 12 -5.12 4.13 8.93
N GLN A 13 -4.88 4.49 10.19
CA GLN A 13 -3.66 4.16 10.90
C GLN A 13 -3.51 2.64 11.10
N ARG A 14 -4.60 1.94 11.43
CA ARG A 14 -4.61 0.47 11.59
C ARG A 14 -4.42 -0.25 10.26
N CYS A 15 -5.06 0.22 9.18
CA CYS A 15 -4.82 -0.27 7.82
C CYS A 15 -3.36 -0.06 7.38
N LYS A 16 -2.77 1.10 7.73
CA LYS A 16 -1.35 1.37 7.45
C LYS A 16 -0.42 0.41 8.19
N LEU A 17 -0.70 0.13 9.47
CA LEU A 17 0.06 -0.84 10.26
C LEU A 17 0.00 -2.24 9.64
N LEU A 18 -1.20 -2.71 9.30
CA LEU A 18 -1.38 -4.01 8.65
C LEU A 18 -0.64 -4.08 7.30
N ARG A 19 -0.71 -3.03 6.49
CA ARG A 19 0.03 -2.94 5.22
C ARG A 19 1.54 -3.02 5.43
N GLN A 20 2.08 -2.34 6.43
CA GLN A 20 3.51 -2.43 6.77
C GLN A 20 3.89 -3.85 7.22
N GLN A 21 2.96 -4.58 7.83
CA GLN A 21 3.14 -5.95 8.29
C GLN A 21 2.66 -7.00 7.27
N GLN A 22 2.46 -6.62 6.00
CA GLN A 22 1.91 -7.51 4.99
C GLN A 22 2.75 -8.78 4.82
N VAL A 23 4.08 -8.68 4.79
CA VAL A 23 4.96 -9.86 4.65
C VAL A 23 4.72 -10.83 5.82
N THR A 24 4.66 -10.31 7.05
CA THR A 24 4.34 -11.13 8.23
C THR A 24 2.96 -11.77 8.14
N PHE A 25 1.97 -11.03 7.64
CA PHE A 25 0.61 -11.55 7.42
C PHE A 25 0.59 -12.70 6.41
N ILE A 26 1.31 -12.58 5.29
CA ILE A 26 1.41 -13.63 4.28
C ILE A 26 2.12 -14.86 4.82
N THR A 27 3.24 -14.69 5.51
CA THR A 27 3.96 -15.82 6.13
C THR A 27 3.10 -16.53 7.18
N ALA A 28 2.31 -15.79 7.96
CA ALA A 28 1.36 -16.38 8.91
C ALA A 28 0.28 -17.21 8.20
N LEU A 29 -0.31 -16.69 7.11
CA LEU A 29 -1.28 -17.43 6.30
C LEU A 29 -0.67 -18.69 5.69
N GLU A 30 0.57 -18.61 5.18
CA GLU A 30 1.25 -19.76 4.61
C GLU A 30 1.41 -20.91 5.61
N ARG A 31 1.92 -20.60 6.82
CA ARG A 31 2.07 -21.60 7.89
C ARG A 31 0.74 -22.18 8.33
N CYS A 32 -0.28 -21.35 8.51
CA CYS A 32 -1.60 -21.85 8.92
C CYS A 32 -2.21 -22.75 7.84
N ARG A 33 -2.03 -22.41 6.55
CA ARG A 33 -2.48 -23.24 5.43
C ARG A 33 -1.72 -24.56 5.32
N GLU A 34 -0.43 -24.57 5.63
CA GLU A 34 0.36 -25.79 5.70
C GLU A 34 -0.17 -26.74 6.77
N VAL A 35 -0.43 -26.25 7.97
CA VAL A 35 -1.05 -27.03 9.06
C VAL A 35 -2.46 -27.51 8.70
N ALA A 36 -3.25 -26.65 8.04
CA ALA A 36 -4.60 -26.99 7.59
C ALA A 36 -4.64 -27.90 6.34
N HIS A 37 -3.48 -28.23 5.76
CA HIS A 37 -3.35 -28.99 4.51
C HIS A 37 -4.08 -28.33 3.30
N ASP A 38 -4.22 -27.00 3.29
CA ASP A 38 -4.91 -26.22 2.25
C ASP A 38 -3.96 -25.34 1.41
N ARG A 39 -2.86 -25.94 0.95
CA ARG A 39 -1.83 -25.23 0.15
C ARG A 39 -2.24 -25.02 -1.31
N ILE A 40 -3.23 -25.78 -1.80
CA ILE A 40 -3.58 -25.80 -3.22
C ILE A 40 -4.58 -24.69 -3.58
N LYS A 41 -5.51 -24.35 -2.67
CA LYS A 41 -6.58 -23.40 -2.96
C LYS A 41 -6.23 -21.99 -2.46
N PRO A 42 -6.71 -20.93 -3.12
CA PRO A 42 -6.58 -19.57 -2.61
C PRO A 42 -7.29 -19.40 -1.27
N VAL A 43 -6.90 -18.35 -0.54
CA VAL A 43 -7.71 -17.84 0.57
C VAL A 43 -8.89 -17.10 -0.03
N ARG A 44 -10.11 -17.59 0.19
CA ARG A 44 -11.34 -17.16 -0.50
C ARG A 44 -12.17 -16.20 0.32
N ASN A 45 -12.32 -16.42 1.63
CA ASN A 45 -13.27 -15.67 2.44
C ASN A 45 -12.74 -15.45 3.87
N LEU A 46 -13.41 -14.58 4.65
CA LEU A 46 -12.96 -14.23 6.00
C LEU A 46 -13.15 -15.38 6.99
N ASP A 47 -14.19 -16.19 6.81
CA ASP A 47 -14.43 -17.35 7.67
C ASP A 47 -13.32 -18.40 7.54
N GLN A 48 -12.72 -18.56 6.35
CA GLN A 48 -11.54 -19.39 6.18
C GLN A 48 -10.34 -18.84 6.98
N VAL A 49 -10.13 -17.52 6.98
CA VAL A 49 -9.06 -16.88 7.78
C VAL A 49 -9.32 -17.05 9.28
N ARG A 50 -10.59 -16.94 9.71
CA ARG A 50 -10.98 -17.21 11.11
C ARG A 50 -10.76 -18.66 11.50
N SER A 51 -11.15 -19.61 10.64
CA SER A 51 -10.89 -21.04 10.84
C SER A 51 -9.40 -21.34 11.01
N TYR A 52 -8.54 -20.71 10.20
CA TYR A 52 -7.08 -20.81 10.36
C TYR A 52 -6.59 -20.29 11.71
N LEU A 53 -7.11 -19.15 12.16
CA LEU A 53 -6.77 -18.59 13.46
C LEU A 53 -7.12 -19.55 14.61
N ASP A 54 -8.29 -20.18 14.54
CA ASP A 54 -8.81 -21.00 15.63
C ASP A 54 -8.13 -22.38 15.68
N THR A 55 -7.98 -23.03 14.52
CA THR A 55 -7.57 -24.44 14.44
C THR A 55 -6.10 -24.65 14.12
N SER A 56 -5.51 -23.77 13.32
CA SER A 56 -4.25 -24.02 12.63
C SER A 56 -3.11 -23.09 13.07
N CYS A 57 -3.44 -22.06 13.85
CA CYS A 57 -2.50 -21.05 14.32
C CYS A 57 -1.95 -21.39 15.72
N SER A 58 -0.70 -21.80 15.81
CA SER A 58 -0.02 -22.07 17.10
C SER A 58 0.87 -20.93 17.57
N ASN A 59 1.44 -20.16 16.62
CA ASN A 59 2.38 -19.08 16.92
C ASN A 59 1.66 -17.80 17.36
N ALA A 60 2.10 -17.19 18.46
CA ALA A 60 1.53 -15.95 19.00
C ALA A 60 1.64 -14.77 18.01
N THR A 61 2.73 -14.68 17.25
CA THR A 61 2.92 -13.63 16.23
C THR A 61 1.92 -13.81 15.09
N ASP A 62 1.73 -15.05 14.64
CA ASP A 62 0.79 -15.38 13.56
C ASP A 62 -0.65 -15.11 14.02
N ARG A 63 -1.01 -15.50 15.26
CA ARG A 63 -2.30 -15.16 15.86
C ARG A 63 -2.53 -13.67 15.93
N ARG A 64 -1.53 -12.90 16.36
CA ARG A 64 -1.62 -11.44 16.45
C ARG A 64 -1.89 -10.80 15.10
N ILE A 65 -1.18 -11.18 14.04
CA ILE A 65 -1.33 -10.54 12.73
C ILE A 65 -2.64 -10.93 12.03
N LEU A 66 -3.06 -12.20 12.15
CA LEU A 66 -4.36 -12.65 11.63
C LEU A 66 -5.52 -11.99 12.38
N SER A 67 -5.41 -11.85 13.71
CA SER A 67 -6.40 -11.12 14.51
C SER A 67 -6.44 -9.63 14.15
N LEU A 68 -5.29 -9.01 13.88
CA LEU A 68 -5.23 -7.63 13.40
C LEU A 68 -6.00 -7.49 12.09
N PHE A 69 -5.75 -8.35 11.11
CA PHE A 69 -6.47 -8.36 9.84
C PHE A 69 -7.99 -8.46 10.02
N LEU A 70 -8.46 -9.45 10.80
CA LEU A 70 -9.88 -9.64 11.05
C LEU A 70 -10.50 -8.45 11.79
N SER A 71 -9.79 -7.89 12.78
CA SER A 71 -10.27 -6.71 13.51
C SER A 71 -10.39 -5.48 12.61
N VAL A 72 -9.45 -5.27 11.68
CA VAL A 72 -9.53 -4.18 10.69
C VAL A 72 -10.73 -4.38 9.76
N CYS A 73 -11.02 -5.61 9.34
CA CYS A 73 -12.21 -5.89 8.54
C CYS A 73 -13.49 -5.55 9.31
N SER A 74 -13.59 -5.93 10.59
CA SER A 74 -14.71 -5.56 11.45
C SER A 74 -14.82 -4.05 11.65
N ASP A 75 -13.70 -3.35 11.89
CA ASP A 75 -13.71 -1.89 12.04
C ASP A 75 -14.22 -1.18 10.76
N ILE A 76 -13.88 -1.71 9.57
CA ILE A 76 -14.42 -1.22 8.29
C ILE A 76 -15.95 -1.45 8.23
N THR A 77 -16.42 -2.65 8.57
CA THR A 77 -17.85 -2.98 8.60
C THR A 77 -18.61 -2.06 9.56
N ASP A 78 -18.10 -1.85 10.77
CA ASP A 78 -18.71 -1.00 11.78
C ASP A 78 -18.80 0.45 11.32
N LEU A 79 -17.74 0.97 10.69
CA LEU A 79 -17.74 2.32 10.13
C LEU A 79 -18.77 2.46 8.99
N CYS A 80 -18.90 1.45 8.12
CA CYS A 80 -19.93 1.44 7.08
C CYS A 80 -21.35 1.47 7.67
N LEU A 81 -21.61 0.69 8.72
CA LEU A 81 -22.90 0.71 9.43
C LEU A 81 -23.17 2.06 10.09
N GLN A 82 -22.17 2.65 10.76
CA GLN A 82 -22.30 3.96 11.37
C GLN A 82 -22.61 5.06 10.34
N LEU A 83 -21.98 4.99 9.15
CA LEU A 83 -22.24 5.92 8.05
C LEU A 83 -23.67 5.78 7.51
N ASN A 84 -24.11 4.55 7.23
CA ASN A 84 -25.48 4.26 6.76
C ASN A 84 -26.56 4.70 7.75
N GLN A 85 -26.32 4.52 9.06
CA GLN A 85 -27.28 4.92 10.09
C GLN A 85 -27.37 6.44 10.28
N ARG A 86 -26.23 7.14 10.19
CA ARG A 86 -26.15 8.58 10.49
C ARG A 86 -26.45 9.47 9.28
N PHE A 87 -26.23 8.98 8.06
CA PHE A 87 -26.37 9.78 6.85
C PHE A 87 -27.19 9.03 5.81
N ASN A 88 -28.25 9.66 5.32
CA ASN A 88 -29.02 9.14 4.21
C ASN A 88 -28.58 9.85 2.91
N ALA A 89 -27.53 9.34 2.28
CA ALA A 89 -27.02 9.87 1.01
C ALA A 89 -27.05 8.75 -0.05
N PRO A 90 -27.95 8.80 -1.04
CA PRO A 90 -28.16 7.67 -1.97
C PRO A 90 -26.89 7.30 -2.76
N GLY A 91 -26.05 8.27 -3.10
CA GLY A 91 -24.76 8.02 -3.76
C GLY A 91 -23.72 7.32 -2.86
N ALA A 92 -23.83 7.45 -1.53
CA ALA A 92 -22.95 6.78 -0.58
C ALA A 92 -23.48 5.41 -0.16
N ASN A 93 -24.81 5.26 -0.05
CA ASN A 93 -25.46 4.02 0.41
C ASN A 93 -25.04 2.81 -0.44
N ASN A 94 -25.07 2.93 -1.78
CA ASN A 94 -24.65 1.84 -2.67
C ASN A 94 -23.18 1.43 -2.44
N LEU A 95 -22.27 2.41 -2.27
CA LEU A 95 -20.85 2.14 -2.01
C LEU A 95 -20.65 1.43 -0.66
N LEU A 96 -21.42 1.82 0.36
CA LEU A 96 -21.36 1.24 1.69
C LEU A 96 -21.95 -0.17 1.70
N GLU A 97 -23.09 -0.40 1.04
CA GLU A 97 -23.69 -1.73 0.86
C GLU A 97 -22.76 -2.67 0.09
N ASP A 98 -22.16 -2.21 -1.01
CA ASP A 98 -21.17 -2.98 -1.76
C ASP A 98 -19.97 -3.35 -0.89
N ASN A 99 -19.54 -2.46 0.01
CA ASN A 99 -18.44 -2.73 0.94
C ASN A 99 -18.82 -3.73 2.04
N LEU A 100 -20.04 -3.64 2.57
CA LEU A 100 -20.57 -4.62 3.52
C LEU A 100 -20.66 -6.01 2.87
N ASN A 101 -21.12 -6.10 1.63
CA ASN A 101 -21.17 -7.34 0.87
C ASN A 101 -19.78 -7.92 0.61
N LEU A 102 -18.80 -7.06 0.28
CA LEU A 102 -17.41 -7.44 0.07
C LEU A 102 -16.77 -8.03 1.33
N LEU A 103 -17.10 -7.48 2.50
CA LEU A 103 -16.59 -7.92 3.81
C LEU A 103 -17.48 -8.97 4.49
N HIS A 104 -18.51 -9.46 3.80
CA HIS A 104 -19.35 -10.52 4.33
C HIS A 104 -18.51 -11.78 4.58
N PRO A 105 -18.65 -12.48 5.71
CA PRO A 105 -17.75 -13.56 6.10
C PRO A 105 -17.59 -14.70 5.07
N ASN A 106 -18.65 -14.96 4.31
CA ASN A 106 -18.72 -15.98 3.26
C ASN A 106 -18.43 -15.46 1.84
N HIS A 107 -18.16 -14.17 1.65
CA HIS A 107 -17.92 -13.61 0.32
C HIS A 107 -16.59 -14.09 -0.25
N ASP A 108 -16.60 -14.57 -1.50
CA ASP A 108 -15.39 -15.02 -2.19
C ASP A 108 -14.65 -13.84 -2.83
N PHE A 109 -13.51 -13.48 -2.25
CA PHE A 109 -12.61 -12.44 -2.74
C PHE A 109 -11.38 -13.01 -3.50
N SER A 110 -11.36 -14.29 -3.87
CA SER A 110 -10.21 -14.91 -4.54
C SER A 110 -9.85 -14.26 -5.89
N SER A 111 -10.82 -13.69 -6.60
CA SER A 111 -10.65 -12.97 -7.87
C SER A 111 -10.32 -11.47 -7.69
N LEU A 112 -10.41 -10.95 -6.46
CA LEU A 112 -10.28 -9.53 -6.17
C LEU A 112 -8.83 -9.05 -6.36
N ARG A 113 -8.61 -8.00 -7.14
CA ARG A 113 -7.28 -7.40 -7.31
C ARG A 113 -7.37 -5.88 -7.18
N ALA A 114 -6.71 -5.34 -6.17
CA ALA A 114 -6.50 -3.92 -6.00
C ALA A 114 -5.74 -3.36 -7.20
N LYS A 115 -6.28 -2.28 -7.78
CA LYS A 115 -5.66 -1.57 -8.90
C LYS A 115 -4.80 -0.43 -8.36
N TYR A 116 -3.98 0.14 -9.25
CA TYR A 116 -3.28 1.40 -8.98
C TYR A 116 -4.24 2.44 -8.36
N PRO A 117 -3.85 3.15 -7.28
CA PRO A 117 -2.49 3.38 -6.78
C PRO A 117 -1.97 2.36 -5.74
N HIS A 118 -2.70 1.29 -5.45
CA HIS A 118 -2.29 0.33 -4.43
C HIS A 118 -1.19 -0.60 -4.94
N ASP A 119 -0.07 -0.62 -4.24
CA ASP A 119 1.12 -1.43 -4.54
C ASP A 119 1.19 -2.73 -3.74
N VAL A 120 0.19 -3.01 -2.91
CA VAL A 120 0.15 -4.17 -2.02
C VAL A 120 0.33 -5.50 -2.75
N ILE A 121 -0.18 -5.63 -3.98
CA ILE A 121 -0.02 -6.83 -4.79
C ILE A 121 1.43 -6.99 -5.27
N ASN A 122 2.14 -5.89 -5.52
CA ASN A 122 3.51 -5.90 -6.03
C ASN A 122 4.54 -6.37 -4.97
N HIS A 123 4.12 -6.46 -3.70
CA HIS A 123 4.94 -7.05 -2.63
C HIS A 123 4.84 -8.58 -2.58
N LEU A 124 3.99 -9.19 -3.41
CA LEU A 124 3.86 -10.64 -3.56
C LEU A 124 4.61 -11.09 -4.82
N SER A 125 5.05 -12.34 -4.85
CA SER A 125 5.44 -12.96 -6.13
C SER A 125 4.24 -13.09 -7.06
N CYS A 126 4.50 -13.24 -8.37
CA CYS A 126 3.45 -13.38 -9.37
C CYS A 126 2.50 -14.55 -9.09
N ASP A 127 3.04 -15.66 -8.58
CA ASP A 127 2.26 -16.86 -8.26
C ASP A 127 1.37 -16.64 -7.03
N GLU A 128 1.93 -16.06 -5.96
CA GLU A 128 1.19 -15.68 -4.76
C GLU A 128 0.07 -14.70 -5.06
N ALA A 129 0.36 -13.66 -5.84
CA ALA A 129 -0.61 -12.66 -6.25
C ALA A 129 -1.74 -13.26 -7.10
N LYS A 130 -1.42 -14.19 -8.00
CA LYS A 130 -2.41 -14.76 -8.92
C LYS A 130 -3.25 -15.86 -8.27
N ASN A 131 -2.63 -16.73 -7.48
CA ASN A 131 -3.22 -18.01 -7.12
C ASN A 131 -3.56 -18.15 -5.63
N PHE A 132 -2.99 -17.34 -4.73
CA PHE A 132 -3.12 -17.59 -3.29
C PHE A 132 -3.62 -16.42 -2.46
N TYR A 133 -2.95 -15.26 -2.56
CA TYR A 133 -3.10 -14.17 -1.59
C TYR A 133 -3.51 -12.82 -2.20
N GLY A 134 -3.52 -12.70 -3.53
CA GLY A 134 -3.90 -11.44 -4.17
C GLY A 134 -5.28 -10.93 -3.74
N GLY A 135 -6.23 -11.84 -3.55
CA GLY A 135 -7.58 -11.53 -3.07
C GLY A 135 -7.60 -10.92 -1.68
N VAL A 136 -7.07 -11.64 -0.70
CA VAL A 136 -7.08 -11.24 0.72
C VAL A 136 -6.31 -9.94 0.96
N VAL A 137 -5.19 -9.74 0.28
CA VAL A 137 -4.38 -8.51 0.40
C VAL A 137 -5.08 -7.31 -0.25
N SER A 138 -5.91 -7.54 -1.28
CA SER A 138 -6.65 -6.50 -1.97
C SER A 138 -7.89 -6.02 -1.23
N LEU A 139 -8.37 -6.78 -0.24
CA LEU A 139 -9.62 -6.51 0.46
C LEU A 139 -9.60 -5.16 1.18
N ILE A 140 -8.55 -4.92 1.97
CA ILE A 140 -8.40 -3.71 2.78
C ILE A 140 -8.31 -2.43 1.93
N PRO A 141 -7.41 -2.31 0.93
CA PRO A 141 -7.33 -1.08 0.13
C PRO A 141 -8.62 -0.77 -0.61
N ILE A 142 -9.31 -1.78 -1.14
CA ILE A 142 -10.60 -1.59 -1.84
C ILE A 142 -11.69 -1.14 -0.86
N GLY A 143 -11.77 -1.78 0.32
CA GLY A 143 -12.73 -1.39 1.34
C GLY A 143 -12.50 0.04 1.85
N MET A 144 -11.24 0.45 2.01
CA MET A 144 -10.89 1.81 2.42
C MET A 144 -11.22 2.86 1.36
N ASP A 145 -11.00 2.58 0.08
CA ASP A 145 -11.35 3.50 -1.00
C ASP A 145 -12.87 3.74 -1.08
N ARG A 146 -13.66 2.68 -0.94
CA ARG A 146 -15.13 2.78 -0.92
C ARG A 146 -15.63 3.65 0.24
N ILE A 147 -15.04 3.52 1.43
CA ILE A 147 -15.38 4.40 2.56
C ILE A 147 -15.02 5.85 2.24
N ARG A 148 -13.82 6.12 1.71
CA ARG A 148 -13.39 7.49 1.38
C ARG A 148 -14.29 8.14 0.35
N GLU A 149 -14.69 7.38 -0.67
CA GLU A 149 -15.63 7.85 -1.68
C GLU A 149 -17.02 8.11 -1.08
N ALA A 150 -17.52 7.20 -0.23
CA ALA A 150 -18.79 7.37 0.48
C ALA A 150 -18.78 8.61 1.40
N VAL A 151 -17.71 8.83 2.17
CA VAL A 151 -17.54 10.02 3.01
C VAL A 151 -17.52 11.28 2.15
N SER A 152 -16.80 11.26 1.02
CA SER A 152 -16.77 12.40 0.08
C SER A 152 -18.15 12.68 -0.52
N ALA A 153 -18.95 11.65 -0.82
CA ALA A 153 -20.31 11.79 -1.32
C ALA A 153 -21.26 12.36 -0.24
N ILE A 154 -21.11 11.92 1.01
CA ILE A 154 -21.86 12.45 2.16
C ILE A 154 -21.52 13.92 2.39
N GLU A 155 -20.24 14.29 2.36
CA GLU A 155 -19.80 15.68 2.51
C GLU A 155 -20.36 16.57 1.39
N LYS A 156 -20.36 16.11 0.14
CA LYS A 156 -20.97 16.84 -0.98
C LYS A 156 -22.48 17.03 -0.80
N HIS A 157 -23.18 16.00 -0.34
CA HIS A 157 -24.62 16.08 -0.05
C HIS A 157 -24.93 17.06 1.09
N GLN A 158 -24.05 17.16 2.08
CA GLN A 158 -24.17 18.13 3.18
C GLN A 158 -23.77 19.55 2.77
N SER A 159 -22.77 19.72 1.89
CA SER A 159 -22.38 21.04 1.37
C SER A 159 -23.37 21.59 0.32
N LEU A 160 -24.15 20.73 -0.33
CA LEU A 160 -25.27 21.17 -1.17
C LEU A 160 -26.48 21.63 -0.32
N SER A 161 -26.51 21.32 0.98
CA SER A 161 -27.51 21.81 1.93
C SER A 161 -27.00 22.93 2.84
N VAL A 162 -25.71 23.28 2.79
CA VAL A 162 -25.10 24.40 3.52
C VAL A 162 -24.04 25.08 2.64
N ASP A 163 -24.22 26.38 2.38
CA ASP A 163 -23.32 27.22 1.57
C ASP A 163 -21.82 27.01 1.90
N PRO A 164 -20.92 27.11 0.90
CA PRO A 164 -19.61 26.49 0.98
C PRO A 164 -18.62 27.31 1.81
N VAL A 165 -18.15 26.74 2.93
CA VAL A 165 -16.91 27.15 3.59
C VAL A 165 -15.91 25.97 3.58
N CYS A 166 -14.95 26.10 2.67
CA CYS A 166 -13.58 25.60 2.61
C CYS A 166 -13.19 24.34 3.43
N CYS A 167 -12.76 23.29 2.72
CA CYS A 167 -11.54 22.53 3.06
C CYS A 167 -10.97 21.89 1.78
N GLN A 168 -9.84 22.43 1.32
CA GLN A 168 -9.18 22.07 0.07
C GLN A 168 -8.12 20.99 0.34
N TRP A 169 -8.40 19.74 -0.04
CA TRP A 169 -7.40 18.67 -0.05
C TRP A 169 -6.57 18.77 -1.33
N ARG A 170 -5.39 19.39 -1.21
CA ARG A 170 -4.41 19.54 -2.30
C ARG A 170 -3.70 18.21 -2.55
N LYS A 171 -3.82 17.72 -3.80
CA LYS A 171 -2.97 16.67 -4.38
C LYS A 171 -1.50 17.09 -4.28
N SER A 172 -0.69 16.29 -3.59
CA SER A 172 0.77 16.29 -3.79
C SER A 172 1.08 15.31 -4.90
N GLN A 173 1.49 15.82 -6.07
CA GLN A 173 2.53 15.21 -6.92
C GLN A 173 2.77 16.10 -8.15
N LYS A 174 3.92 16.77 -8.16
CA LYS A 174 4.57 17.23 -9.40
C LYS A 174 6.08 17.29 -9.21
N SER A 175 6.80 16.53 -10.03
CA SER A 175 8.09 16.88 -10.67
C SER A 175 8.40 15.75 -11.66
N GLU A 176 8.01 15.87 -12.94
CA GLU A 176 8.66 16.63 -14.02
C GLU A 176 9.83 15.88 -14.68
N SER A 177 9.60 15.60 -15.96
CA SER A 177 10.58 15.24 -16.98
C SER A 177 10.76 16.45 -17.92
N GLY A 178 12.02 16.78 -18.28
CA GLY A 178 12.34 17.37 -19.59
C GLY A 178 12.95 18.79 -19.63
N ALA A 179 14.29 18.81 -19.71
CA ALA A 179 15.17 19.51 -20.67
C ALA A 179 15.23 21.06 -20.81
N ASP A 180 16.48 21.53 -20.64
CA ASP A 180 17.28 22.51 -21.43
C ASP A 180 16.84 23.98 -21.62
N SER A 181 17.68 24.90 -21.14
CA SER A 181 18.61 25.69 -21.99
C SER A 181 19.42 26.74 -21.21
N GLN A 182 20.61 27.04 -21.78
CA GLN A 182 21.75 27.80 -21.27
C GLN A 182 21.55 29.34 -21.21
N ALA A 183 22.31 30.04 -20.36
CA ALA A 183 23.24 31.11 -20.75
C ALA A 183 23.94 31.75 -19.52
N ALA A 184 25.21 32.12 -19.72
CA ALA A 184 26.18 32.61 -18.75
C ALA A 184 25.96 34.08 -18.32
N THR A 185 26.59 34.53 -17.22
CA THR A 185 27.67 35.55 -17.18
C THR A 185 28.21 35.74 -15.73
N GLN A 186 29.53 35.96 -15.68
CA GLN A 186 30.53 36.37 -14.65
C GLN A 186 30.00 37.26 -13.47
N THR A 187 30.65 37.45 -12.30
CA THR A 187 32.07 37.70 -11.99
C THR A 187 32.33 37.75 -10.44
N THR A 188 33.60 37.56 -10.03
CA THR A 188 34.33 38.24 -8.91
C THR A 188 34.53 37.55 -7.53
N ALA A 189 35.73 36.96 -7.40
CA ALA A 189 36.81 37.09 -6.40
C ALA A 189 36.61 36.91 -4.86
N ALA A 190 37.41 36.00 -4.27
CA ALA A 190 38.51 36.23 -3.30
C ALA A 190 39.05 34.86 -2.78
N GLN A 191 40.31 34.47 -3.10
CA GLN A 191 41.49 34.34 -2.20
C GLN A 191 41.24 33.50 -0.91
N THR A 192 42.03 32.52 -0.45
CA THR A 192 43.48 32.20 -0.44
C THR A 192 43.52 30.71 0.03
N THR A 193 44.47 29.80 -0.23
CA THR A 193 45.88 29.79 0.17
C THR A 193 46.50 28.49 -0.38
N VAL A 194 47.74 28.59 -0.86
CA VAL A 194 48.57 27.52 -1.40
C VAL A 194 49.35 26.83 -0.27
N THR A 195 49.51 25.51 -0.33
CA THR A 195 50.73 24.87 0.18
C THR A 195 51.11 23.73 -0.74
N GLN A 196 52.28 23.89 -1.38
CA GLN A 196 52.93 22.92 -2.25
C GLN A 196 53.57 21.80 -1.42
N GLN A 197 53.58 20.59 -1.96
CA GLN A 197 54.76 19.73 -1.85
C GLN A 197 54.88 18.85 -3.11
N ASP A 198 56.03 18.98 -3.75
CA ASP A 198 56.48 18.33 -4.97
C ASP A 198 56.51 16.80 -4.88
N SER A 199 56.19 16.13 -5.99
CA SER A 199 57.14 15.24 -6.70
C SER A 199 56.51 14.46 -7.87
N LYS A 200 57.16 14.60 -9.04
CA LYS A 200 57.33 13.61 -10.14
C LYS A 200 56.16 13.35 -11.11
N LYS A 201 56.36 13.87 -12.32
CA LYS A 201 55.71 13.52 -13.59
C LYS A 201 55.94 12.05 -13.96
N ILE A 202 54.88 11.32 -14.28
CA ILE A 202 54.86 10.30 -15.34
C ILE A 202 53.49 10.41 -16.03
N GLY A 203 53.50 10.72 -17.33
CA GLY A 203 52.30 10.72 -18.15
C GLY A 203 51.97 9.32 -18.63
N PHE A 204 50.71 8.91 -18.52
CA PHE A 204 50.12 7.91 -19.40
C PHE A 204 48.60 8.07 -19.39
N THR A 205 48.06 8.47 -20.53
CA THR A 205 46.65 8.43 -20.88
C THR A 205 46.22 6.97 -21.01
N GLU A 206 45.35 6.46 -20.14
CA GLU A 206 44.45 5.35 -20.49
C GLU A 206 43.18 5.34 -19.61
N PRO A 207 41.98 5.11 -20.19
CA PRO A 207 40.72 5.15 -19.47
C PRO A 207 40.49 3.88 -18.64
N PHE A 208 40.00 4.09 -17.42
CA PHE A 208 39.54 3.07 -16.48
C PHE A 208 38.60 2.06 -17.15
N LYS A 209 39.03 0.79 -17.20
CA LYS A 209 38.17 -0.34 -17.58
C LYS A 209 37.41 -0.84 -16.33
N PRO A 210 36.07 -1.02 -16.40
CA PRO A 210 35.28 -1.50 -15.28
C PRO A 210 35.50 -3.00 -14.98
N ALA A 211 35.37 -3.35 -13.70
CA ALA A 211 35.84 -4.59 -13.06
C ALA A 211 35.18 -5.93 -13.50
N TRP A 212 34.32 -5.93 -14.53
CA TRP A 212 33.48 -7.09 -14.87
C TRP A 212 33.83 -7.76 -16.21
N LYS A 213 34.98 -7.42 -16.81
CA LYS A 213 35.43 -8.06 -18.06
C LYS A 213 36.53 -9.09 -17.78
N PRO A 214 36.30 -10.40 -17.99
CA PRO A 214 37.34 -11.41 -17.79
C PRO A 214 38.42 -11.32 -18.88
N SER A 215 39.68 -11.50 -18.49
CA SER A 215 40.83 -11.50 -19.39
C SER A 215 40.93 -12.84 -20.13
N GLY A 216 40.40 -12.91 -21.35
CA GLY A 216 40.53 -14.08 -22.22
C GLY A 216 41.02 -13.70 -23.60
N ARG A 217 42.29 -13.99 -23.91
CA ARG A 217 42.76 -14.16 -25.29
C ARG A 217 42.30 -15.55 -25.74
N PHE A 218 41.34 -15.61 -26.67
CA PHE A 218 41.16 -16.80 -27.50
C PHE A 218 42.03 -16.60 -28.74
N THR A 219 43.14 -17.34 -28.81
CA THR A 219 43.83 -17.63 -30.07
C THR A 219 43.37 -19.00 -30.54
N ARG A 220 42.85 -19.09 -31.76
CA ARG A 220 43.00 -20.26 -32.61
C ARG A 220 43.19 -19.79 -34.04
#